data_AF-A0A142BBU4-F1
#
_entry.id   AF-A0A142BBU4-F1
#
_cell.length_a   1.000
_cell.length_b   1.000
_cell.length_c   1.000
_cell.angle_alpha   90.00
_cell.angle_beta   90.00
_cell.angle_gamma   90.00
#
_symmetry.space_group_name_H-M   'P 1'
#
loop_
_entity.id
_entity.type
_entity.pdbx_description
1 polymer ?
#
loop_
_entity_poly.entity_id
_entity_poly.type
_entity_poly.pdbx_seq_one_letter_code
_entity_poly.pdbx_strand_id
1 'polypeptide(L)'
;MSLKVKVRRKGEQPKNDPITMDMPRTIQQQRAKFSYEKVKEVVDLNNPDAAKRFKAYANSLPAMVQMNGLGQTLAFAKSKFDSKKPEGIAWQHLYDLISAWHQRDTGCYPKTDVLEGIMSQDMHVYRQAQAETQALMVWVKQFARAEIRVDEKEGGE
;
A
#
# COMPACT_ATOMS: atom_id res chain seq x y z
N MET A 1 39.94 -4.05 -53.46
CA MET A 1 39.75 -4.86 -52.23
C MET A 1 38.26 -4.94 -51.93
N SER A 2 37.72 -6.16 -51.85
CA SER A 2 36.29 -6.49 -51.97
C SER A 2 35.41 -6.01 -50.82
N LEU A 3 34.27 -5.37 -51.15
CA LEU A 3 33.11 -5.28 -50.26
C LEU A 3 32.46 -6.66 -50.12
N LYS A 4 32.41 -7.20 -48.90
CA LYS A 4 31.58 -8.37 -48.58
C LYS A 4 30.15 -7.91 -48.31
N VAL A 5 29.29 -7.95 -49.33
CA VAL A 5 27.83 -7.83 -49.16
C VAL A 5 27.33 -9.12 -48.53
N LYS A 6 26.90 -9.06 -47.27
CA LYS A 6 26.28 -10.19 -46.58
C LYS A 6 24.84 -10.31 -47.07
N VAL A 7 24.63 -11.18 -48.06
CA VAL A 7 23.31 -11.53 -48.58
C VAL A 7 22.46 -12.09 -47.43
N ARG A 8 21.36 -11.41 -47.10
CA ARG A 8 20.33 -11.93 -46.18
C ARG A 8 19.68 -13.15 -46.83
N ARG A 9 19.59 -14.26 -46.09
CA ARG A 9 18.90 -15.46 -46.57
C ARG A 9 17.40 -15.17 -46.64
N LYS A 10 16.78 -15.54 -47.76
CA LYS A 10 15.34 -15.46 -47.99
C LYS A 10 14.67 -16.45 -47.02
N GLY A 11 14.01 -15.94 -45.98
CA GLY A 11 13.28 -16.76 -44.99
C GLY A 11 13.50 -16.43 -43.52
N GLU A 12 14.39 -15.48 -43.18
CA GLU A 12 14.57 -15.06 -41.78
C GLU A 12 13.47 -14.05 -41.41
N GLN A 13 12.39 -14.53 -40.80
CA GLN A 13 11.43 -13.64 -40.14
C GLN A 13 12.16 -12.84 -39.05
N PRO A 14 11.87 -11.54 -38.88
CA PRO A 14 12.46 -10.79 -37.77
C PRO A 14 12.09 -11.51 -36.49
N LYS A 15 13.08 -11.83 -35.67
CA LYS A 15 12.82 -12.28 -34.29
C LYS A 15 11.99 -11.18 -33.64
N ASN A 16 10.73 -11.48 -33.39
CA ASN A 16 9.91 -10.72 -32.46
C ASN A 16 10.51 -11.01 -31.08
N ASP A 17 11.58 -10.30 -30.74
CA ASP A 17 11.90 -10.09 -29.34
C ASP A 17 10.63 -9.44 -28.76
N PRO A 18 9.94 -10.08 -27.79
CA PRO A 18 8.76 -9.47 -27.22
C PRO A 18 9.21 -8.14 -26.66
N ILE A 19 8.75 -7.04 -27.27
CA ILE A 19 8.96 -5.72 -26.71
C ILE A 19 8.23 -5.78 -25.38
N THR A 20 8.95 -6.02 -24.30
CA THR A 20 8.45 -5.74 -22.95
C THR A 20 8.40 -4.22 -22.86
N MET A 21 7.40 -3.63 -23.53
CA MET A 21 7.01 -2.27 -23.26
C MET A 21 6.54 -2.28 -21.82
N ASP A 22 7.33 -1.68 -20.93
CA ASP A 22 6.92 -1.38 -19.57
C ASP A 22 5.73 -0.41 -19.67
N MET A 23 4.54 -0.97 -19.82
CA MET A 23 3.32 -0.19 -19.95
C MET A 23 3.06 0.49 -18.60
N PRO A 24 2.90 1.82 -18.57
CA PRO A 24 2.69 2.53 -17.33
C PRO A 24 1.41 2.02 -16.65
N ARG A 25 1.57 1.52 -15.42
CA ARG A 25 0.47 1.00 -14.60
C ARG A 25 -0.44 2.15 -14.17
N THR A 26 -1.76 1.95 -14.22
CA THR A 26 -2.72 2.93 -13.71
C THR A 26 -2.57 3.12 -12.20
N ILE A 27 -2.98 4.27 -11.67
CA ILE A 27 -2.93 4.51 -10.21
C ILE A 27 -3.72 3.46 -9.41
N GLN A 28 -4.81 2.92 -9.97
CA GLN A 28 -5.59 1.85 -9.32
C GLN A 28 -4.80 0.53 -9.25
N GLN A 29 -4.09 0.17 -10.33
CA GLN A 29 -3.21 -1.01 -10.32
C GLN A 29 -2.05 -0.83 -9.33
N GLN A 30 -1.51 0.38 -9.20
CA GLN A 30 -0.47 0.68 -8.22
C GLN A 30 -0.99 0.56 -6.79
N ARG A 31 -2.16 1.13 -6.47
CA ARG A 31 -2.81 0.99 -5.16
C ARG A 31 -3.06 -0.48 -4.84
N ALA A 32 -3.67 -1.21 -5.77
CA ALA A 32 -3.98 -2.62 -5.58
C ALA A 32 -2.72 -3.44 -5.29
N LYS A 33 -1.67 -3.29 -6.10
CA LYS A 33 -0.39 -3.98 -5.90
C LYS A 33 0.22 -3.66 -4.53
N PHE A 34 0.36 -2.37 -4.21
CA PHE A 34 0.96 -1.93 -2.95
C PHE A 34 0.16 -2.43 -1.73
N SER A 35 -1.18 -2.29 -1.77
CA SER A 35 -2.04 -2.77 -0.69
C SER A 35 -1.95 -4.28 -0.51
N TYR A 36 -1.89 -5.05 -1.59
CA TYR A 36 -1.73 -6.51 -1.51
C TYR A 36 -0.39 -6.89 -0.87
N GLU A 37 0.71 -6.29 -1.32
CA GLU A 37 2.05 -6.52 -0.76
C GLU A 37 2.09 -6.20 0.74
N LYS A 38 1.52 -5.07 1.15
CA LYS A 38 1.49 -4.65 2.56
C LYS A 38 0.60 -5.53 3.43
N VAL A 39 -0.50 -6.05 2.90
CA VAL A 39 -1.34 -7.02 3.64
C VAL A 39 -0.61 -8.36 3.76
N LYS A 40 0.11 -8.81 2.73
CA LYS A 40 0.95 -10.01 2.81
C LYS A 40 2.02 -9.89 3.88
N GLU A 41 2.71 -8.75 3.97
CA GLU A 41 3.68 -8.49 5.05
C GLU A 41 3.06 -8.72 6.44
N VAL A 42 1.82 -8.28 6.67
CA VAL A 42 1.12 -8.50 7.95
C VAL A 42 0.77 -9.96 8.19
N VAL A 43 0.37 -10.70 7.16
CA VAL A 43 0.09 -12.15 7.25
C VAL A 43 1.37 -12.91 7.57
N ASP A 44 2.49 -12.51 6.96
CA ASP A 44 3.79 -13.18 7.09
C ASP A 44 4.47 -12.93 8.45
N LEU A 45 3.98 -11.98 9.27
CA LEU A 45 4.40 -11.80 10.67
C LEU A 45 4.13 -13.03 11.54
N ASN A 46 3.25 -13.93 11.10
CA ASN A 46 2.79 -15.09 11.86
C ASN A 46 2.27 -14.71 13.27
N ASN A 47 1.59 -13.57 13.36
CA ASN A 47 0.93 -13.08 14.57
C ASN A 47 -0.58 -12.92 14.33
N PRO A 48 -1.38 -13.97 14.55
CA PRO A 48 -2.81 -13.97 14.21
C PRO A 48 -3.61 -12.88 14.91
N ASP A 49 -3.28 -12.57 16.17
CA ASP A 49 -3.96 -11.52 16.93
C ASP A 49 -3.70 -10.14 16.33
N ALA A 50 -2.45 -9.85 15.95
CA ALA A 50 -2.09 -8.59 15.31
C ALA A 50 -2.76 -8.48 13.93
N ALA A 51 -2.76 -9.56 13.14
CA ALA A 51 -3.43 -9.60 11.84
C ALA A 51 -4.94 -9.38 11.96
N LYS A 52 -5.60 -10.02 12.95
CA LYS A 52 -7.03 -9.81 13.23
C LYS A 52 -7.33 -8.36 13.59
N ARG A 53 -6.49 -7.73 14.42
CA ARG A 53 -6.60 -6.30 14.79
C ARG A 53 -6.37 -5.40 13.58
N PHE A 54 -5.34 -5.68 12.76
CA PHE A 54 -5.06 -4.94 11.52
C PHE A 54 -6.28 -4.96 10.60
N LYS A 55 -6.90 -6.14 10.36
CA LYS A 55 -8.12 -6.27 9.56
C LYS A 55 -9.28 -5.41 10.12
N ALA A 56 -9.47 -5.43 11.43
CA ALA A 56 -10.51 -4.63 12.09
C ALA A 56 -10.25 -3.12 11.92
N TYR A 57 -9.01 -2.67 12.14
CA TYR A 57 -8.63 -1.26 12.03
C TYR A 57 -8.61 -0.77 10.58
N ALA A 58 -8.15 -1.58 9.63
CA ALA A 58 -8.23 -1.28 8.20
C ALA A 58 -9.68 -1.03 7.75
N ASN A 59 -10.65 -1.72 8.36
CA ASN A 59 -12.06 -1.53 8.08
C ASN A 59 -12.63 -0.22 8.67
N SER A 60 -12.12 0.26 9.80
CA SER A 60 -12.61 1.47 10.48
C SER A 60 -11.85 2.75 10.11
N LEU A 61 -10.59 2.65 9.66
CA LEU A 61 -9.73 3.79 9.36
C LEU A 61 -10.31 4.78 8.36
N PRO A 62 -10.96 4.37 7.25
CA PRO A 62 -11.63 5.30 6.34
C PRO A 62 -12.63 6.24 7.03
N ALA A 63 -13.42 5.71 7.97
CA ALA A 63 -14.40 6.50 8.72
C ALA A 63 -13.70 7.46 9.69
N MET A 64 -12.64 7.02 10.38
CA MET A 64 -11.84 7.90 11.25
C MET A 64 -11.22 9.06 10.49
N VAL A 65 -10.66 8.80 9.30
CA VAL A 65 -10.10 9.85 8.43
C VAL A 65 -11.18 10.82 7.96
N GLN A 66 -12.37 10.33 7.64
CA GLN A 66 -13.48 11.18 7.23
C GLN A 66 -13.99 12.08 8.37
N MET A 67 -14.06 11.57 9.60
CA MET A 67 -14.62 12.28 10.76
C MET A 67 -13.61 13.23 11.41
N ASN A 68 -12.36 12.77 11.57
CA ASN A 68 -11.35 13.46 12.37
C ASN A 68 -10.21 14.05 11.51
N GLY A 69 -10.18 13.72 10.23
CA GLY A 69 -9.09 14.07 9.32
C GLY A 69 -7.90 13.10 9.39
N LEU A 70 -7.04 13.19 8.37
CA LEU A 70 -5.87 12.31 8.23
C LEU A 70 -4.86 12.51 9.38
N GLY A 71 -4.56 13.76 9.73
CA GLY A 71 -3.54 14.08 10.74
C GLY A 71 -3.87 13.54 12.13
N GLN A 72 -5.10 13.77 12.61
CA GLN A 72 -5.54 13.27 13.92
C GLN A 72 -5.59 11.74 13.95
N THR A 73 -6.05 11.11 12.86
CA THR A 73 -6.10 9.64 12.75
C THR A 73 -4.70 9.03 12.85
N LEU A 74 -3.71 9.62 12.19
CA LEU A 74 -2.33 9.13 12.21
C LEU A 74 -1.63 9.43 13.53
N ALA A 75 -1.91 10.58 14.17
CA ALA A 75 -1.42 10.87 15.52
C ALA A 75 -1.97 9.87 16.55
N PHE A 76 -3.26 9.53 16.45
CA PHE A 76 -3.88 8.49 17.26
C PHE A 76 -3.22 7.13 17.02
N ALA A 77 -3.05 6.72 15.75
CA ALA A 77 -2.36 5.46 15.41
C ALA A 77 -0.96 5.41 16.04
N LYS A 78 -0.18 6.48 15.93
CA LYS A 78 1.17 6.60 16.52
C LYS A 78 1.15 6.48 18.05
N SER A 79 0.14 7.04 18.72
CA SER A 79 -0.03 6.90 20.18
C SER A 79 -0.25 5.46 20.66
N LYS A 80 -0.65 4.56 19.75
CA LYS A 80 -0.93 3.15 20.06
C LYS A 80 0.27 2.22 19.87
N PHE A 81 1.39 2.73 19.36
CA PHE A 81 2.55 1.91 19.06
C PHE A 81 3.08 1.20 20.31
N ASP A 82 3.11 -0.13 20.23
CA ASP A 82 3.62 -1.01 21.27
C ASP A 82 3.93 -2.35 20.60
N SER A 83 5.20 -2.60 20.31
CA SER A 83 5.66 -3.82 19.62
C SER A 83 5.46 -5.09 20.44
N LYS A 84 5.10 -4.97 21.73
CA LYS A 84 4.79 -6.12 22.60
C LYS A 84 3.31 -6.48 22.57
N LYS A 85 2.44 -5.64 21.99
CA LYS A 85 0.99 -5.85 21.98
C LYS A 85 0.46 -5.99 20.56
N PRO A 86 -0.45 -6.95 20.30
CA PRO A 86 -1.09 -7.10 19.00
C PRO A 86 -1.77 -5.82 18.47
N GLU A 87 -2.39 -5.02 19.35
CA GLU A 87 -2.97 -3.71 18.99
C GLU A 87 -1.91 -2.73 18.47
N GLY A 88 -0.77 -2.63 19.17
CA GLY A 88 0.29 -1.70 18.80
C GLY A 88 0.98 -2.09 17.50
N ILE A 89 1.24 -3.39 17.31
CA ILE A 89 1.74 -3.93 16.04
C ILE A 89 0.78 -3.58 14.90
N ALA A 90 -0.52 -3.84 15.05
CA ALA A 90 -1.51 -3.56 14.02
C ALA A 90 -1.59 -2.07 13.63
N TRP A 91 -1.58 -1.16 14.62
CA TRP A 91 -1.57 0.27 14.38
C TRP A 91 -0.29 0.75 13.70
N GLN A 92 0.84 0.20 14.11
CA GLN A 92 2.13 0.49 13.50
C GLN A 92 2.14 0.11 12.02
N HIS A 93 1.70 -1.10 11.67
CA HIS A 93 1.63 -1.51 10.26
C HIS A 93 0.68 -0.65 9.42
N LEU A 94 -0.45 -0.20 9.97
CA LEU A 94 -1.35 0.72 9.25
C LEU A 94 -0.71 2.10 9.03
N TYR A 95 -0.07 2.64 10.07
CA TYR A 95 0.64 3.91 9.97
C TYR A 95 1.77 3.82 8.93
N ASP A 96 2.60 2.79 9.03
CA ASP A 96 3.77 2.60 8.15
C ASP A 96 3.33 2.39 6.70
N LEU A 97 2.24 1.65 6.47
CA LEU A 97 1.64 1.49 5.15
C LEU A 97 1.22 2.84 4.54
N ILE A 98 0.49 3.66 5.30
CA ILE A 98 0.03 4.97 4.83
C ILE A 98 1.21 5.90 4.60
N SER A 99 2.17 5.92 5.54
CA SER A 99 3.38 6.74 5.44
C SER A 99 4.20 6.35 4.20
N ALA A 100 4.44 5.06 4.00
CA ALA A 100 5.16 4.56 2.83
C ALA A 100 4.45 4.90 1.50
N TRP A 101 3.12 4.89 1.45
CA TRP A 101 2.39 5.27 0.23
C TRP A 101 2.60 6.73 -0.15
N HIS A 102 2.61 7.63 0.84
CA HIS A 102 2.83 9.07 0.64
C HIS A 102 4.30 9.44 0.43
N GLN A 103 5.22 8.60 0.90
CA GLN A 103 6.67 8.81 0.76
C GLN A 103 7.25 8.47 -0.61
N ARG A 104 6.48 7.82 -1.49
CA ARG A 104 6.91 7.52 -2.86
C ARG A 104 7.23 8.81 -3.62
N ASP A 105 8.04 8.71 -4.66
CA ASP A 105 8.37 9.86 -5.51
C ASP A 105 7.12 10.52 -6.13
N THR A 106 6.06 9.74 -6.35
CA THR A 106 4.76 10.22 -6.85
C THR A 106 3.74 10.48 -5.73
N GLY A 107 4.15 10.42 -4.47
CA GLY A 107 3.30 10.62 -3.29
C GLY A 107 3.22 12.08 -2.86
N CYS A 108 2.37 12.38 -1.88
CA CYS A 108 2.16 13.74 -1.38
C CYS A 108 3.32 14.25 -0.52
N TYR A 109 4.10 13.35 0.09
CA TYR A 109 5.19 13.69 1.01
C TYR A 109 6.47 12.92 0.66
N PRO A 110 7.07 13.13 -0.53
CA PRO A 110 8.20 12.33 -0.98
C PRO A 110 9.34 12.36 0.03
N LYS A 111 9.79 11.17 0.47
CA LYS A 111 10.88 10.99 1.45
C LYS A 111 10.66 11.66 2.82
N THR A 112 9.43 12.06 3.15
CA THR A 112 9.08 12.67 4.43
C THR A 112 8.01 11.83 5.12
N ASP A 113 8.15 11.60 6.43
CA ASP A 113 7.10 10.94 7.19
C ASP A 113 5.76 11.67 7.05
N VAL A 114 4.67 10.92 6.92
CA VAL A 114 3.35 11.48 6.64
C VAL A 114 2.89 12.52 7.67
N LEU A 115 3.19 12.35 8.96
CA LEU A 115 2.80 13.36 9.96
C LEU A 115 3.62 14.64 9.82
N GLU A 116 4.92 14.53 9.57
CA GLU A 116 5.77 15.69 9.29
C GLU A 116 5.34 16.42 8.01
N GLY A 117 4.99 15.66 6.96
CA GLY A 117 4.45 16.20 5.71
C GLY A 117 3.13 16.95 5.92
N ILE A 118 2.21 16.40 6.73
CA ILE A 118 0.95 17.06 7.08
C ILE A 118 1.18 18.39 7.81
N MET A 119 2.20 18.48 8.66
CA MET A 119 2.48 19.69 9.45
C MET A 119 3.27 20.76 8.67
N SER A 120 3.96 20.37 7.60
CA SER A 120 4.88 21.25 6.85
C SER A 120 4.32 21.75 5.51
N GLN A 121 3.30 21.08 4.96
CA GLN A 121 2.71 21.42 3.67
C GLN A 121 1.39 22.20 3.80
N ASP A 122 0.92 22.74 2.67
CA ASP A 122 -0.32 23.52 2.62
C ASP A 122 -1.60 22.65 2.65
N MET A 123 -2.75 23.35 2.75
CA MET A 123 -4.08 22.75 2.77
C MET A 123 -4.41 21.94 1.51
N HIS A 124 -3.87 22.31 0.34
CA HIS A 124 -4.14 21.60 -0.91
C HIS A 124 -3.48 20.21 -0.88
N VAL A 125 -2.19 20.15 -0.52
CA VAL A 125 -1.46 18.89 -0.37
C VAL A 125 -2.09 18.03 0.72
N TYR A 126 -2.49 18.62 1.84
CA TYR A 126 -3.21 17.91 2.91
C TYR A 126 -4.50 17.24 2.41
N ARG A 127 -5.35 17.97 1.68
CA ARG A 127 -6.60 17.43 1.13
C ARG A 127 -6.35 16.32 0.11
N GLN A 128 -5.32 16.48 -0.72
CA GLN A 128 -4.90 15.45 -1.66
C GLN A 128 -4.44 14.19 -0.93
N ALA A 129 -3.60 14.32 0.09
CA ALA A 129 -3.14 13.19 0.90
C ALA A 129 -4.31 12.47 1.59
N GLN A 130 -5.30 13.22 2.09
CA GLN A 130 -6.50 12.65 2.68
C GLN A 130 -7.33 11.86 1.66
N ALA A 131 -7.59 12.43 0.48
CA ALA A 131 -8.33 11.76 -0.59
C ALA A 131 -7.59 10.51 -1.10
N GLU A 132 -6.28 10.59 -1.23
CA GLU A 132 -5.43 9.49 -1.66
C GLU A 132 -5.40 8.36 -0.62
N THR A 133 -5.33 8.69 0.68
CA THR A 133 -5.43 7.71 1.76
C THR A 133 -6.78 6.98 1.70
N GLN A 134 -7.89 7.70 1.50
CA GLN A 134 -9.21 7.08 1.37
C GLN A 134 -9.24 6.08 0.19
N ALA A 135 -8.73 6.48 -0.97
CA ALA A 135 -8.69 5.64 -2.16
C ALA A 135 -7.79 4.39 -1.98
N LEU A 136 -6.66 4.53 -1.28
CA LEU A 136 -5.77 3.43 -0.93
C LEU A 136 -6.46 2.44 0.01
N MET A 137 -7.11 2.95 1.05
CA MET A 137 -7.71 2.11 2.10
C MET A 137 -8.86 1.24 1.60
N VAL A 138 -9.51 1.61 0.48
CA VAL A 138 -10.46 0.72 -0.22
C VAL A 138 -9.78 -0.61 -0.58
N TRP A 139 -8.58 -0.59 -1.14
CA TRP A 139 -7.84 -1.79 -1.51
C TRP A 139 -7.30 -2.54 -0.29
N VAL A 140 -6.72 -1.84 0.68
CA VAL A 140 -6.20 -2.45 1.93
C VAL A 140 -7.30 -3.24 2.65
N LYS A 141 -8.49 -2.65 2.77
CA LYS A 141 -9.66 -3.30 3.39
C LYS A 141 -10.07 -4.57 2.65
N GLN A 142 -10.10 -4.55 1.32
CA GLN A 142 -10.51 -5.71 0.53
C GLN A 142 -9.49 -6.86 0.64
N PHE A 143 -8.20 -6.57 0.55
CA PHE A 143 -7.16 -7.60 0.72
C PHE A 143 -7.07 -8.10 2.16
N ALA A 144 -7.17 -7.23 3.17
CA ALA A 144 -7.20 -7.66 4.56
C ALA A 144 -8.39 -8.62 4.84
N ARG A 145 -9.53 -8.42 4.17
CA ARG A 145 -10.66 -9.35 4.26
C ARG A 145 -10.40 -10.70 3.62
N ALA A 146 -9.76 -10.70 2.45
CA ALA A 146 -9.49 -11.91 1.67
C ALA A 146 -8.34 -12.76 2.25
N GLU A 147 -7.26 -12.12 2.70
CA GLU A 147 -6.02 -12.79 3.10
C GLU A 147 -5.98 -13.15 4.59
N ILE A 148 -6.54 -12.28 5.46
CA ILE A 148 -6.53 -12.51 6.91
C ILE A 148 -7.76 -13.31 7.28
N ARG A 149 -7.57 -14.62 7.40
CA ARG A 149 -8.54 -15.55 7.96
C ARG A 149 -8.64 -15.33 9.45
N VAL A 150 -9.86 -15.19 9.95
CA VAL A 150 -10.12 -15.16 11.37
C VAL A 150 -10.66 -16.55 11.69
N ASP A 151 -9.87 -17.37 12.36
CA ASP A 151 -10.41 -18.60 12.91
C ASP A 151 -11.43 -18.17 13.97
N GLU A 152 -12.71 -18.32 13.63
CA GLU A 152 -13.79 -18.24 14.59
C GLU A 152 -13.59 -19.42 15.54
N LYS A 153 -12.98 -19.16 16.70
CA LYS A 153 -13.13 -20.10 17.81
C LYS A 153 -14.62 -20.20 18.07
N GLU A 154 -15.21 -21.33 17.68
CA GLU A 154 -16.53 -21.78 18.12
C GLU A 154 -16.63 -21.48 19.62
N GLY A 155 -17.56 -20.59 19.97
CA GLY A 155 -17.93 -20.37 21.36
C GLY A 155 -18.50 -21.68 21.87
N GLY A 156 -17.79 -22.31 22.80
CA GLY A 156 -18.31 -23.43 23.56
C GLY A 156 -19.58 -23.01 24.28
N GLU A 157 -20.63 -23.80 24.07
CA GLU A 157 -21.81 -23.90 24.93
C GLU A 157 -21.45 -24.22 26.39
#